data_AF-A0A9D8RLH9-F1
#
_entry.id   AF-A0A9D8RLH9-F1
#
_cell.length_a   1.000
_cell.length_b   1.000
_cell.length_c   1.000
_cell.angle_alpha   90.00
_cell.angle_beta   90.00
_cell.angle_gamma   90.00
#
_symmetry.space_group_name_H-M   'P 1'
#
loop_
_entity.id
_entity.type
_entity.pdbx_description
1 polymer ?
#
loop_
_entity_poly.entity_id
_entity_poly.type
_entity_poly.pdbx_seq_one_letter_code
_entity_poly.pdbx_strand_id
1 'polypeptide(L)'
;MATVKIKFRPSTIDGKQGSIFYQVIHNRVVRQQKTSYHLYADEWDNRSSTVIIPRLDESRREYLTEIRNRIEMDIKHFQKVFSDFEHSGYPYSADDLIAEFMTAKHDIYLYAFT
;
A
#
# COMPACT_ATOMS: atom_id res chain seq x y z
N MET A 1 10.89 -6.62 14.71
CA MET A 1 10.75 -5.85 13.45
C MET A 1 9.64 -6.38 12.57
N ALA A 2 8.60 -5.57 12.38
CA ALA A 2 7.56 -5.81 11.38
C ALA A 2 8.07 -5.51 9.96
N THR A 3 7.44 -6.10 8.95
CA THR A 3 7.71 -5.81 7.53
C THR A 3 6.42 -5.63 6.75
N VAL A 4 6.48 -4.88 5.66
CA VAL A 4 5.36 -4.68 4.73
C VAL A 4 5.76 -5.16 3.33
N LYS A 5 4.86 -5.89 2.66
CA LYS A 5 5.01 -6.28 1.26
C LYS A 5 3.85 -5.72 0.43
N ILE A 6 4.16 -5.20 -0.75
CA ILE A 6 3.14 -4.79 -1.72
C ILE A 6 2.74 -6.02 -2.53
N LYS A 7 1.44 -6.22 -2.72
CA LYS A 7 0.89 -7.32 -3.51
C LYS A 7 -0.19 -6.82 -4.45
N PHE A 8 -0.24 -7.42 -5.62
CA PHE A 8 -1.31 -7.22 -6.59
C PHE A 8 -2.16 -8.48 -6.67
N ARG A 9 -3.48 -8.29 -6.67
CA ARG A 9 -4.45 -9.33 -6.97
C ARG A 9 -5.11 -8.99 -8.31
N PRO A 10 -4.84 -9.73 -9.40
CA PRO A 10 -5.54 -9.51 -10.66
C PRO A 10 -7.05 -9.74 -10.51
N SER A 11 -7.82 -9.08 -11.36
CA SER A 11 -9.24 -9.40 -11.52
C SER A 11 -9.43 -10.84 -11.99
N THR A 12 -10.50 -11.49 -11.54
CA THR A 12 -10.95 -12.78 -12.10
C THR A 12 -11.71 -12.62 -13.41
N ILE A 13 -12.13 -11.40 -13.74
CA ILE A 13 -12.76 -11.04 -15.01
C ILE A 13 -11.67 -10.47 -15.91
N ASP A 14 -11.51 -11.05 -17.09
CA ASP A 14 -10.53 -10.62 -18.09
C ASP A 14 -10.77 -9.16 -18.52
N GLY A 15 -9.69 -8.43 -18.77
CA GLY A 15 -9.73 -7.01 -19.11
C GLY A 15 -10.26 -6.07 -18.01
N LYS A 16 -10.45 -6.56 -16.77
CA LYS A 16 -10.82 -5.71 -15.62
C LYS A 16 -9.63 -5.48 -14.68
N GLN A 17 -9.68 -4.37 -13.97
CA GLN A 17 -8.63 -3.98 -13.03
C GLN A 17 -8.62 -4.91 -11.81
N GLY A 18 -7.42 -5.31 -11.42
CA GLY A 18 -7.14 -5.89 -10.12
C GLY A 18 -6.94 -4.83 -9.04
N SER A 19 -6.51 -5.25 -7.86
CA SER A 19 -6.31 -4.37 -6.70
C SER A 19 -4.95 -4.56 -6.05
N ILE A 20 -4.38 -3.47 -5.54
CA ILE A 20 -3.20 -3.50 -4.68
C ILE A 20 -3.62 -3.69 -3.22
N PHE A 21 -2.88 -4.51 -2.50
CA PHE A 21 -2.99 -4.65 -1.05
C PHE A 21 -1.61 -4.80 -0.42
N TYR A 22 -1.53 -4.49 0.87
CA TYR A 22 -0.31 -4.64 1.66
C TYR A 22 -0.41 -5.87 2.54
N GLN A 23 0.67 -6.63 2.65
CA GLN A 23 0.84 -7.65 3.68
C GLN A 23 1.73 -7.11 4.78
N VAL A 24 1.16 -6.87 5.96
CA VAL A 24 1.91 -6.55 7.18
C VAL A 24 2.24 -7.86 7.87
N ILE A 25 3.53 -8.06 8.17
CA ILE A 25 4.05 -9.30 8.74
C ILE A 25 4.76 -8.95 10.05
N HIS A 26 4.26 -9.49 11.15
CA HIS A 26 4.84 -9.32 12.48
C HIS A 26 4.66 -10.61 13.29
N ASN A 27 5.72 -11.11 13.94
CA ASN A 27 5.70 -12.35 14.74
C ASN A 27 5.05 -13.55 14.03
N ARG A 28 5.38 -13.76 12.74
CA ARG A 28 4.81 -14.79 11.84
C ARG A 28 3.31 -14.63 11.54
N VAL A 29 2.64 -13.63 12.09
CA VAL A 29 1.26 -13.27 11.75
C VAL A 29 1.29 -12.38 10.51
N VAL A 30 0.46 -12.74 9.51
CA VAL A 30 0.29 -11.98 8.28
C VAL A 30 -1.10 -11.36 8.27
N ARG A 31 -1.17 -10.04 8.15
CA ARG A 31 -2.41 -9.29 7.99
C ARG A 31 -2.44 -8.55 6.66
N GLN A 32 -3.62 -8.44 6.06
CA GLN A 32 -3.82 -7.77 4.79
C GLN A 32 -4.49 -6.41 5.00
N GLN A 33 -3.88 -5.34 4.47
CA GLN A 33 -4.50 -4.03 4.35
C GLN A 33 -4.87 -3.80 2.89
N LYS A 34 -6.17 -3.74 2.59
CA LYS A 34 -6.67 -3.46 1.24
C LYS A 34 -6.54 -1.97 0.92
N THR A 35 -6.36 -1.66 -0.36
CA THR A 35 -6.39 -0.28 -0.86
C THR A 35 -7.49 -0.11 -1.91
N SER A 36 -7.77 1.13 -2.28
CA SER A 36 -8.62 1.47 -3.43
C SER A 36 -7.81 1.64 -4.72
N TYR A 37 -6.56 1.17 -4.76
CA TYR A 37 -5.68 1.33 -5.92
C TYR A 37 -5.89 0.19 -6.91
N HIS A 38 -6.31 0.54 -8.13
CA HIS A 38 -6.77 -0.41 -9.13
C HIS A 38 -5.93 -0.31 -10.41
N LEU A 39 -5.35 -1.45 -10.81
CA LEU A 39 -4.43 -1.55 -11.95
C LEU A 39 -4.87 -2.68 -12.88
N TYR A 40 -4.59 -2.54 -14.18
CA TYR A 40 -4.64 -3.68 -15.09
C TYR A 40 -3.43 -4.59 -14.85
N ALA A 41 -3.53 -5.85 -15.27
CA ALA A 41 -2.53 -6.86 -14.95
C ALA A 41 -1.16 -6.58 -15.61
N ASP A 42 -1.16 -5.93 -16.77
CA ASP A 42 0.01 -5.51 -17.54
C ASP A 42 0.67 -4.22 -17.00
N GLU A 43 0.02 -3.55 -16.05
CA GLU A 43 0.52 -2.33 -15.40
C GLU A 43 1.25 -2.63 -14.08
N TRP A 44 1.44 -3.90 -13.75
CA TRP A 44 2.09 -4.33 -12.51
C TRP A 44 3.28 -5.26 -12.79
N ASP A 45 4.45 -4.88 -12.27
CA ASP A 45 5.62 -5.75 -12.28
C ASP A 45 5.68 -6.58 -11.00
N ASN A 46 5.37 -7.88 -11.10
CA ASN A 46 5.44 -8.81 -9.97
C ASN A 46 6.85 -9.01 -9.41
N ARG A 47 7.91 -8.79 -10.20
CA ARG A 47 9.29 -9.02 -9.76
C ARG A 47 9.76 -7.88 -8.87
N SER A 48 9.57 -6.64 -9.32
CA SER A 48 9.94 -5.44 -8.56
C SER A 48 8.86 -5.01 -7.56
N SER A 49 7.63 -5.53 -7.68
CA SER A 49 6.45 -5.06 -6.95
C SER A 49 6.22 -3.56 -7.15
N THR A 50 6.25 -3.12 -8.41
CA THR A 50 6.07 -1.72 -8.79
C THR A 50 5.06 -1.54 -9.92
N VAL A 51 4.53 -0.31 -10.02
CA VAL A 51 3.61 0.09 -11.10
C VAL A 51 4.42 0.38 -12.37
N ILE A 52 4.03 -0.25 -13.47
CA ILE A 52 4.57 0.00 -14.81
C ILE A 52 3.86 1.21 -15.39
N ILE A 53 4.63 2.19 -15.88
CA ILE A 53 4.10 3.42 -16.44
C ILE A 53 4.11 3.35 -17.98
N PRO A 54 2.95 3.41 -18.66
CA PRO A 54 2.87 3.36 -20.12
C PRO A 54 3.42 4.64 -20.76
N ARG A 55 3.94 4.52 -21.99
CA ARG A 55 4.54 5.64 -22.73
C ARG A 55 3.51 6.47 -23.51
N LEU A 56 2.51 5.82 -24.10
CA LEU A 56 1.64 6.40 -25.13
C LEU A 56 0.26 6.86 -24.62
N ASP A 57 -0.17 6.41 -23.44
CA ASP A 57 -1.45 6.81 -22.84
C ASP A 57 -1.20 7.81 -21.71
N GLU A 58 -1.37 9.09 -22.01
CA GLU A 58 -1.11 10.19 -21.07
C GLU A 58 -2.06 10.18 -19.87
N SER A 59 -3.35 9.92 -20.10
CA SER A 59 -4.36 9.88 -19.04
C SER A 59 -4.10 8.73 -18.07
N ARG A 60 -3.76 7.55 -18.60
CA ARG A 60 -3.44 6.39 -17.78
C ARG A 60 -2.10 6.57 -17.09
N ARG A 61 -1.12 7.18 -17.76
CA ARG A 61 0.19 7.52 -17.19
C ARG A 61 0.07 8.42 -15.96
N GLU A 62 -0.75 9.45 -16.01
CA GLU A 62 -0.97 10.36 -14.88
C GLU A 62 -1.54 9.60 -13.67
N TYR A 63 -2.62 8.85 -13.88
CA TYR A 63 -3.22 8.02 -12.84
C TYR A 63 -2.22 7.01 -12.23
N LEU A 64 -1.47 6.28 -13.06
CA LEU A 64 -0.52 5.27 -12.58
C LEU A 64 0.66 5.89 -11.84
N THR A 65 1.09 7.09 -12.25
CA THR A 65 2.11 7.86 -11.53
C THR A 65 1.61 8.27 -10.16
N GLU A 66 0.36 8.74 -10.06
CA GLU A 66 -0.28 9.05 -8.79
C GLU A 66 -0.36 7.82 -7.88
N ILE A 67 -0.81 6.68 -8.39
CA ILE A 67 -0.87 5.42 -7.63
C ILE A 67 0.51 5.01 -7.13
N ARG A 68 1.54 5.09 -7.98
CA ARG A 68 2.92 4.79 -7.57
C ARG A 68 3.37 5.70 -6.42
N ASN A 69 3.15 7.00 -6.54
CA ASN A 69 3.51 7.97 -5.49
C ASN A 69 2.75 7.70 -4.18
N ARG A 70 1.46 7.38 -4.26
CA ARG A 70 0.63 7.00 -3.09
C ARG A 70 1.14 5.73 -2.42
N ILE A 71 1.54 4.72 -3.20
CA ILE A 71 2.16 3.49 -2.66
C ILE A 71 3.48 3.83 -1.96
N GLU A 72 4.34 4.67 -2.56
CA GLU A 72 5.59 5.09 -1.92
C GLU A 72 5.37 5.84 -0.60
N MET A 73 4.36 6.71 -0.53
CA MET A 73 3.96 7.40 0.70
C MET A 73 3.42 6.42 1.74
N ASP A 74 2.56 5.48 1.35
CA ASP A 74 2.03 4.44 2.23
C ASP A 74 3.17 3.58 2.83
N ILE A 75 4.18 3.21 2.03
CA ILE A 75 5.32 2.43 2.52
C ILE A 75 6.15 3.23 3.52
N LYS A 76 6.44 4.51 3.25
CA LYS A 76 7.12 5.39 4.22
C LYS A 76 6.32 5.52 5.51
N HIS A 77 4.99 5.60 5.40
CA HIS A 77 4.11 5.68 6.54
C HIS A 77 4.12 4.39 7.38
N PHE A 78 4.04 3.20 6.76
CA PHE A 78 4.22 1.93 7.46
C PHE A 78 5.57 1.85 8.18
N GLN A 79 6.65 2.27 7.52
CA GLN A 79 7.99 2.27 8.12
C GLN A 79 8.04 3.18 9.35
N LYS A 80 7.40 4.35 9.30
CA LYS A 80 7.27 5.25 10.45
C LYS A 80 6.48 4.58 11.59
N VAL A 81 5.31 4.01 11.32
CA VAL A 81 4.50 3.29 12.31
C VAL A 81 5.33 2.17 12.95
N PHE A 82 6.00 1.35 12.15
CA PHE A 82 6.84 0.26 12.67
C PHE A 82 7.95 0.78 13.58
N SER A 83 8.62 1.86 13.16
CA SER A 83 9.64 2.52 13.97
C SER A 83 9.05 3.01 15.30
N ASP A 84 7.92 3.72 15.27
CA ASP A 84 7.31 4.30 16.48
C ASP A 84 6.94 3.19 17.50
N PHE A 85 6.38 2.06 17.03
CA PHE A 85 6.09 0.90 17.88
C PHE A 85 7.35 0.21 18.43
N GLU A 86 8.40 0.03 17.63
CA GLU A 86 9.66 -0.55 18.09
C GLU A 86 10.32 0.31 19.17
N HIS A 87 10.24 1.65 19.06
CA HIS A 87 10.78 2.57 20.08
C HIS A 87 9.92 2.65 21.35
N SER A 88 8.64 2.28 21.29
CA SER A 88 7.76 2.27 22.47
C SER A 88 8.19 1.27 23.54
N GLY A 89 8.89 0.19 23.14
CA GLY A 89 9.32 -0.89 24.04
C GLY A 89 8.20 -1.80 24.54
N TYR A 90 6.94 -1.55 24.17
CA TYR A 90 5.80 -2.38 24.54
C TYR A 90 5.53 -3.48 23.52
N PRO A 91 5.03 -4.66 23.94
CA PRO A 91 4.54 -5.66 23.01
C PRO A 91 3.40 -5.11 22.15
N TYR A 92 3.41 -5.45 20.87
CA TYR A 92 2.38 -5.06 19.90
C TYR A 92 2.14 -6.18 18.89
N SER A 93 1.04 -6.09 18.14
CA SER A 93 0.61 -7.08 17.17
C SER A 93 0.56 -6.51 15.75
N ALA A 94 0.40 -7.39 14.75
CA ALA A 94 0.18 -6.94 13.37
C ALA A 94 -1.12 -6.12 13.21
N ASP A 95 -2.12 -6.35 14.08
CA ASP A 95 -3.39 -5.63 14.06
C ASP A 95 -3.23 -4.20 14.60
N ASP A 96 -2.41 -4.00 15.63
CA ASP A 96 -2.09 -2.67 16.18
C ASP A 96 -1.40 -1.78 15.13
N LEU A 97 -0.44 -2.36 14.39
CA LEU A 97 0.25 -1.65 13.30
C LEU A 97 -0.70 -1.21 12.19
N ILE A 98 -1.69 -2.04 11.84
CA ILE A 98 -2.70 -1.71 10.82
C ILE A 98 -3.63 -0.64 11.35
N ALA A 99 -4.08 -0.76 12.60
CA ALA A 99 -4.96 0.23 13.22
C ALA A 99 -4.30 1.62 13.21
N GLU A 100 -3.04 1.72 13.65
CA GLU A 100 -2.31 2.98 13.67
C GLU A 100 -2.12 3.57 12.27
N PHE A 101 -1.71 2.74 11.30
CA PHE A 101 -1.58 3.16 9.90
C PHE A 101 -2.90 3.74 9.36
N MET A 102 -4.04 3.14 9.71
CA MET A 102 -5.35 3.58 9.24
C MET A 102 -5.82 4.86 9.92
N THR A 103 -5.57 5.02 11.22
CA THR A 103 -5.89 6.24 11.98
C THR A 103 -5.15 7.44 11.40
N ALA A 104 -3.82 7.35 11.28
CA ALA A 104 -3.01 8.44 10.74
C ALA A 104 -3.31 8.73 9.25
N LYS A 105 -3.77 7.74 8.47
CA LYS A 105 -4.22 7.94 7.10
C LYS A 105 -5.55 8.71 7.04
N HIS A 106 -6.47 8.49 7.97
CA HIS A 106 -7.71 9.28 8.07
C HIS A 106 -7.40 10.74 8.38
N ASP A 107 -6.45 11.01 9.26
CA ASP A 107 -6.05 12.37 9.62
C ASP A 107 -5.45 13.12 8.42
N ILE A 108 -4.59 12.47 7.61
CA ILE A 108 -4.03 13.07 6.39
C ILE A 108 -5.12 13.45 5.39
N TYR A 109 -6.17 12.63 5.23
CA TYR A 109 -7.31 12.99 4.37
C TYR A 109 -8.17 14.10 4.97
N LEU A 110 -8.23 14.27 6.29
CA LEU A 110 -8.93 15.42 6.91
C LEU A 110 -8.17 16.73 6.70
N TYR A 111 -6.83 16.72 6.72
CA TYR A 111 -6.00 17.92 6.54
C TYR A 111 -5.74 18.28 5.06
N ALA A 112 -5.93 17.35 4.13
CA ALA A 112 -5.76 17.60 2.69
C ALA A 112 -6.94 18.34 2.02
N PHE A 113 -8.01 18.67 2.76
CA PHE A 113 -9.19 19.41 2.28
C PHE A 113 -9.48 20.71 3.06
N THR A 114 -8.50 21.25 3.79
CA THR A 114 -8.60 22.57 4.46
C THR A 114 -7.61 23.57 3.92
#